data_AF-A0A1Z9T9G2-F1
#
_entry.id   AF-A0A1Z9T9G2-F1
#
_cell.length_a   1.000
_cell.length_b   1.000
_cell.length_c   1.000
_cell.angle_alpha   90.00
_cell.angle_beta   90.00
_cell.angle_gamma   90.00
#
_symmetry.space_group_name_H-M   'P 1'
#
loop_
_entity.id
_entity.type
_entity.pdbx_description
1 polymer ?
#
loop_
_entity_poly.entity_id
_entity_poly.type
_entity_poly.pdbx_seq_one_letter_code
_entity_poly.pdbx_strand_id
1 'polypeptide(L)'
;MKNNFEDIEFNEFIDQGKDPFIDNRGAILNYYLDNKVNQVGLINSKKGTVRGNHYHPEQLQTCILVKGSYISVTKNLKDDNAVVESRLVKEGEISIIKPNIAHTMVFIEDSVFINLVDGEREHKNYGETHTFPIEIVDKFLAENIVECYKDDCRVCNSRNLILIHSFGLSPLANNLVENKKSKTTTYPLELNYCKECNNIQLNVVVDPTVLFDKYLYTSSTSQSFVRHFEELAFNLIKEFNLDKESVVVDIGSNDGIFLKPLMERNIKSIGVEPATNLAEVANKKNLQTINSYFDQDVVKSIIHKYGNVDVVTAFNVFAHSDKLKEIANDAFHLLKEDGVFIIEVQSLAEMLEKNLFDNVYHEHVNYWSLSNLVNFFGKLNVYVNNFQKVETHGGSLRLFISKDKKINKSVLEYIKYEEELGLNKLETYYEFSNKIVEKKNHAMENLISLKESGNKIIFYGAPAKATTLLNYYGINSELVEFTIEDNPLKVGKYIPNTNIEIIDKERAIKLNPDIVIVLAWNFFEVIKNQNKDVFPNADFLKLN
;
A
#
# COMPACT_ATOMS: atom_id res chain seq x y z
N MET A 1 29.86 -5.75 14.30
CA MET A 1 29.43 -6.88 13.45
C MET A 1 29.02 -6.29 12.12
N LYS A 2 29.74 -6.60 11.03
CA LYS A 2 29.31 -6.22 9.68
C LYS A 2 28.07 -7.07 9.36
N ASN A 3 26.92 -6.44 9.21
CA ASN A 3 25.72 -7.12 8.73
C ASN A 3 25.97 -7.49 7.26
N ASN A 4 25.89 -8.77 6.93
CA ASN A 4 26.05 -9.33 5.58
C ASN A 4 24.84 -9.02 4.66
N PHE A 5 24.30 -7.79 4.71
CA PHE A 5 23.21 -7.33 3.84
C PHE A 5 23.66 -6.13 3.01
N GLU A 6 24.83 -6.26 2.38
CA GLU A 6 25.41 -5.28 1.46
C GLU A 6 24.66 -5.16 0.11
N ASP A 7 23.53 -5.86 -0.08
CA ASP A 7 22.92 -6.04 -1.42
C ASP A 7 21.72 -5.13 -1.76
N ILE A 8 21.23 -4.27 -0.85
CA ILE A 8 20.27 -3.21 -1.23
C ILE A 8 20.96 -1.86 -1.15
N GLU A 9 21.37 -1.36 -2.31
CA GLU A 9 21.96 -0.04 -2.45
C GLU A 9 20.84 1.02 -2.51
N PHE A 10 20.49 1.58 -1.35
CA PHE A 10 19.67 2.79 -1.29
C PHE A 10 20.46 4.02 -1.77
N ASN A 11 19.75 5.03 -2.27
CA ASN A 11 20.33 6.30 -2.71
C ASN A 11 21.05 7.08 -1.59
N GLU A 12 20.64 6.83 -0.35
CA GLU A 12 21.05 7.57 0.84
C GLU A 12 21.34 6.61 1.99
N PHE A 13 22.40 6.87 2.75
CA PHE A 13 22.66 6.19 4.01
C PHE A 13 22.14 7.06 5.16
N ILE A 14 21.27 6.49 6.00
CA ILE A 14 20.74 7.15 7.20
C ILE A 14 21.09 6.28 8.40
N ASP A 15 21.73 6.85 9.40
CA ASP A 15 22.11 6.14 10.63
C ASP A 15 21.99 7.06 11.86
N GLN A 16 21.90 6.45 13.03
CA GLN A 16 21.94 7.14 14.31
C GLN A 16 23.40 7.29 14.77
N GLY A 17 23.65 8.22 15.69
CA GLY A 17 24.96 8.32 16.34
C GLY A 17 25.34 7.03 17.07
N LYS A 18 26.61 6.65 17.01
CA LYS A 18 27.15 5.40 17.56
C LYS A 18 27.70 5.60 18.97
N ASP A 19 27.78 4.48 19.70
CA ASP A 19 28.36 4.36 21.04
C ASP A 19 27.87 5.46 22.01
N PRO A 20 26.54 5.58 22.21
CA PRO A 20 26.00 6.68 22.99
C PRO A 20 26.42 6.57 24.46
N PHE A 21 26.93 7.66 25.03
CA PHE A 21 27.10 7.78 26.47
C PHE A 21 25.93 8.55 27.06
N ILE A 22 25.11 7.90 27.88
CA ILE A 22 23.89 8.46 28.47
C ILE A 22 24.03 8.49 29.99
N ASP A 23 23.90 9.67 30.58
CA ASP A 23 23.83 9.87 32.03
C ASP A 23 22.73 10.89 32.39
N ASN A 24 22.69 11.30 33.66
CA ASN A 24 21.70 12.26 34.16
C ASN A 24 21.83 13.68 33.58
N ARG A 25 22.91 14.00 32.85
CA ARG A 25 23.13 15.27 32.16
C ARG A 25 22.61 15.25 30.72
N GLY A 26 22.39 14.07 30.15
CA GLY A 26 21.91 13.87 28.78
C GLY A 26 22.63 12.75 28.04
N ALA A 27 22.67 12.85 26.72
CA ALA A 27 23.31 11.88 25.83
C ALA A 27 24.44 12.52 25.01
N ILE A 28 25.52 11.76 24.79
CA ILE A 28 26.58 12.08 23.83
C ILE A 28 26.45 11.09 22.67
N LEU A 29 26.21 11.60 21.46
CA LEU A 29 26.13 10.82 20.22
C LEU A 29 27.40 11.04 19.39
N ASN A 30 28.04 9.97 18.93
CA ASN A 30 29.26 10.05 18.13
C ASN A 30 28.97 9.73 16.66
N TYR A 31 29.43 10.59 15.74
CA TYR A 31 29.37 10.37 14.31
C TYR A 31 30.78 10.24 13.76
N TYR A 32 31.04 9.17 13.03
CA TYR A 32 32.34 8.90 12.42
C TYR A 32 32.22 9.11 10.92
N LEU A 33 33.06 9.99 10.39
CA LEU A 33 33.07 10.37 8.97
C LEU A 33 34.32 9.80 8.31
N ASP A 34 34.13 9.23 7.12
CA ASP A 34 35.25 8.68 6.33
C ASP A 34 35.96 9.76 5.50
N ASN A 35 35.34 10.93 5.33
CA ASN A 35 35.85 12.06 4.56
C ASN A 35 36.28 13.24 5.46
N LYS A 36 37.17 14.10 4.94
CA LYS A 36 37.61 15.30 5.64
C LYS A 36 36.55 16.40 5.53
N VAL A 37 36.13 16.94 6.67
CA VAL A 37 35.27 18.12 6.70
C VAL A 37 36.14 19.38 6.71
N ASN A 38 36.02 20.23 5.69
CA ASN A 38 36.72 21.52 5.62
C ASN A 38 35.80 22.72 5.90
N GLN A 39 34.48 22.53 5.82
CA GLN A 39 33.47 23.54 6.14
C GLN A 39 32.25 22.88 6.82
N VAL A 40 31.68 23.61 7.78
CA VAL A 40 30.46 23.23 8.50
C VAL A 40 29.42 24.32 8.29
N GLY A 41 28.27 23.97 7.69
CA GLY A 41 27.13 24.86 7.52
C GLY A 41 26.05 24.58 8.55
N LEU A 42 25.63 25.59 9.31
CA LEU A 42 24.46 25.50 10.19
C LEU A 42 23.23 26.05 9.46
N ILE A 43 22.21 25.23 9.27
CA ILE A 43 21.04 25.58 8.47
C ILE A 43 19.78 25.48 9.31
N ASN A 44 18.94 26.50 9.19
CA ASN A 44 17.59 26.52 9.76
C ASN A 44 16.57 26.44 8.62
N SER A 45 15.56 25.59 8.79
CA SER A 45 14.46 25.40 7.86
C SER A 45 13.12 25.47 8.58
N LYS A 46 12.09 25.91 7.85
CA LYS A 46 10.72 25.99 8.35
C LYS A 46 9.90 24.82 7.83
N LYS A 47 8.95 24.35 8.64
CA LYS A 47 7.96 23.37 8.19
C LYS A 47 7.31 23.82 6.88
N GLY A 48 7.12 22.88 5.95
CA GLY A 48 6.53 23.11 4.63
C GLY A 48 7.49 23.69 3.59
N THR A 49 8.74 23.97 3.95
CA THR A 49 9.75 24.44 2.99
C THR A 49 10.52 23.28 2.36
N VAL A 50 11.14 23.56 1.22
CA VAL A 50 11.99 22.63 0.48
C VAL A 50 13.39 23.19 0.39
N ARG A 51 14.41 22.33 0.53
CA ARG A 51 15.81 22.64 0.18
C ARG A 51 16.38 21.49 -0.63
N GLY A 52 17.24 21.76 -1.60
CA GLY A 52 17.77 20.71 -2.47
C GLY A 52 17.40 20.99 -3.92
N ASN A 53 16.78 20.02 -4.59
CA ASN A 53 16.52 20.01 -6.03
C ASN A 53 17.82 20.24 -6.83
N HIS A 54 18.85 19.49 -6.47
CA HIS A 54 20.13 19.45 -7.14
C HIS A 54 20.83 18.10 -6.92
N TYR A 55 21.96 17.92 -7.59
CA TYR A 55 22.88 16.82 -7.33
C TYR A 55 24.33 17.31 -7.36
N HIS A 56 25.24 16.49 -6.84
CA HIS A 56 26.68 16.71 -6.87
C HIS A 56 27.35 15.60 -7.69
N PRO A 57 28.10 15.87 -8.78
CA PRO A 57 28.70 14.81 -9.59
C PRO A 57 29.85 14.07 -8.90
N GLU A 58 30.54 14.75 -7.97
CA GLU A 58 31.77 14.27 -7.34
C GLU A 58 31.71 14.21 -5.80
N GLN A 59 31.01 15.15 -5.16
CA GLN A 59 31.02 15.31 -3.70
C GLN A 59 29.96 14.47 -2.99
N LEU A 60 30.27 14.07 -1.76
CA LEU A 60 29.28 13.53 -0.83
C LEU A 60 28.51 14.67 -0.19
N GLN A 61 27.20 14.49 -0.06
CA GLN A 61 26.38 15.38 0.76
C GLN A 61 26.17 14.69 2.11
N THR A 62 26.70 15.30 3.18
CA THR A 62 26.58 14.75 4.54
C THR A 62 25.87 15.75 5.44
N CYS A 63 24.77 15.34 6.06
CA CYS A 63 23.95 16.20 6.92
C CYS A 63 23.62 15.51 8.24
N ILE A 64 23.86 16.17 9.37
CA ILE A 64 23.39 15.73 10.69
C ILE A 64 22.18 16.58 11.09
N LEU A 65 21.05 15.93 11.34
CA LEU A 65 19.84 16.61 11.78
C LEU A 65 19.88 16.81 13.30
N VAL A 66 19.98 18.06 13.74
CA VAL A 66 20.11 18.43 15.15
C VAL A 66 18.75 18.56 15.83
N LYS A 67 17.72 19.00 15.08
CA LYS A 67 16.37 19.17 15.59
C LYS A 67 15.34 19.02 14.47
N GLY A 68 14.19 18.44 14.81
CA GLY A 68 13.02 18.32 13.94
C GLY A 68 13.11 17.08 13.04
N SER A 69 12.45 17.15 11.88
CA SER A 69 12.40 16.06 10.90
C SER A 69 12.14 16.57 9.48
N TYR A 70 12.66 15.85 8.50
CA TYR A 70 12.38 16.08 7.08
C TYR A 70 12.30 14.77 6.31
N ILE A 71 11.63 14.80 5.16
CA ILE A 71 11.63 13.71 4.19
C ILE A 71 12.73 13.99 3.17
N SER A 72 13.75 13.15 3.14
CA SER A 72 14.77 13.14 2.11
C SER A 72 14.23 12.41 0.88
N VAL A 73 14.08 13.13 -0.22
CA VAL A 73 13.63 12.61 -1.51
C VAL A 73 14.84 12.52 -2.42
N THR A 74 15.11 11.35 -2.97
CA THR A 74 16.33 11.07 -3.73
C THR A 74 16.07 10.29 -5.02
N LYS A 75 16.93 10.47 -6.02
CA LYS A 75 16.93 9.67 -7.25
C LYS A 75 18.35 9.47 -7.78
N ASN A 76 18.73 8.24 -8.08
CA ASN A 76 19.99 7.94 -8.75
C ASN A 76 19.93 8.35 -10.23
N LEU A 77 20.81 9.27 -10.64
CA LEU A 77 20.86 9.75 -12.03
C LEU A 77 21.74 8.90 -12.94
N LYS A 78 22.46 7.91 -12.40
CA LYS A 78 23.26 6.96 -13.19
C LYS A 78 22.48 5.74 -13.66
N ASP A 79 21.29 5.54 -13.13
CA ASP A 79 20.40 4.45 -13.50
C ASP A 79 19.10 5.05 -14.04
N ASP A 80 18.87 4.87 -15.35
CA ASP A 80 17.67 5.36 -16.03
C ASP A 80 16.38 4.71 -15.49
N ASN A 81 16.49 3.54 -14.85
CA ASN A 81 15.39 2.80 -14.24
C ASN A 81 15.18 3.12 -12.76
N ALA A 82 16.01 3.99 -12.18
CA ALA A 82 15.93 4.36 -10.77
C ALA A 82 14.61 5.06 -10.46
N VAL A 83 13.98 4.61 -9.38
CA VAL A 83 12.79 5.24 -8.83
C VAL A 83 13.17 6.42 -7.92
N VAL A 84 12.20 7.31 -7.68
CA VAL A 84 12.33 8.36 -6.67
C VAL A 84 12.06 7.75 -5.30
N GLU A 85 13.05 7.71 -4.43
CA GLU A 85 12.92 7.22 -3.05
C GLU A 85 12.61 8.38 -2.12
N SER A 86 11.80 8.17 -1.08
CA SER A 86 11.63 9.11 0.01
C SER A 86 11.90 8.42 1.36
N ARG A 87 12.58 9.11 2.27
CA ARG A 87 12.98 8.55 3.57
C ARG A 87 12.89 9.62 4.64
N LEU A 88 12.31 9.25 5.77
CA LEU A 88 12.28 10.11 6.93
C LEU A 88 13.68 10.20 7.56
N VAL A 89 14.15 11.43 7.76
CA VAL A 89 15.33 11.75 8.57
C VAL A 89 14.87 12.43 9.86
N LYS A 90 15.29 11.88 11.00
CA LYS A 90 14.93 12.32 12.35
C LYS A 90 16.09 12.97 13.09
N GLU A 91 15.74 13.71 14.14
CA GLU A 91 16.69 14.27 15.08
C GLU A 91 17.71 13.22 15.55
N GLY A 92 18.99 13.57 15.51
CA GLY A 92 20.10 12.68 15.83
C GLY A 92 20.54 11.76 14.68
N GLU A 93 19.91 11.82 13.51
CA GLU A 93 20.34 11.02 12.35
C GLU A 93 21.33 11.78 11.48
N ILE A 94 22.30 11.03 10.95
CA ILE A 94 23.18 11.45 9.88
C ILE A 94 22.65 10.89 8.55
N SER A 95 22.49 11.76 7.57
CA SER A 95 22.20 11.44 6.17
C SER A 95 23.48 11.62 5.36
N ILE A 96 23.83 10.62 4.56
CA ILE A 96 24.97 10.63 3.62
C ILE A 96 24.45 10.23 2.25
N ILE A 97 24.52 11.16 1.29
CA ILE A 97 24.05 11.00 -0.08
C ILE A 97 25.25 10.93 -1.02
N LYS A 98 25.28 9.90 -1.88
CA LYS A 98 26.37 9.63 -2.82
C LYS A 98 26.40 10.64 -3.99
N PRO A 99 27.53 10.78 -4.71
CA PRO A 99 27.58 11.58 -5.92
C PRO A 99 26.61 11.07 -7.00
N ASN A 100 26.06 11.98 -7.80
CA ASN A 100 25.06 11.76 -8.86
C ASN A 100 23.69 11.29 -8.36
N ILE A 101 23.41 11.46 -7.07
CA ILE A 101 22.08 11.33 -6.51
C ILE A 101 21.45 12.72 -6.45
N ALA A 102 20.39 12.93 -7.22
CA ALA A 102 19.52 14.08 -7.05
C ALA A 102 18.83 13.98 -5.69
N HIS A 103 18.81 15.07 -4.93
CA HIS A 103 18.26 15.05 -3.58
C HIS A 103 17.55 16.34 -3.20
N THR A 104 16.47 16.17 -2.43
CA THR A 104 15.60 17.23 -1.94
C THR A 104 15.07 16.92 -0.55
N MET A 105 15.16 17.88 0.35
CA MET A 105 14.68 17.82 1.72
C MET A 105 13.34 18.55 1.81
N VAL A 106 12.28 17.83 2.18
CA VAL A 106 10.94 18.38 2.46
C VAL A 106 10.74 18.42 3.97
N PHE A 107 10.72 19.61 4.56
CA PHE A 107 10.69 19.77 6.01
C PHE A 107 9.27 19.61 6.58
N ILE A 108 9.05 18.55 7.36
CA ILE A 108 7.75 18.27 8.01
C ILE A 108 7.63 18.92 9.39
N GLU A 109 8.76 19.39 9.93
CA GLU A 109 8.87 20.19 11.15
C GLU A 109 9.83 21.38 10.94
N ASP A 110 9.82 22.34 11.87
CA ASP A 110 10.90 23.33 11.94
C ASP A 110 12.19 22.61 12.33
N SER A 111 13.22 22.73 11.50
CA SER A 111 14.43 21.92 11.62
C SER A 111 15.71 22.74 11.69
N VAL A 112 16.68 22.20 12.43
CA VAL A 112 18.06 22.68 12.47
C VAL A 112 18.96 21.52 12.08
N PHE A 113 19.82 21.71 11.09
CA PHE A 113 20.77 20.67 10.67
C PHE A 113 22.13 21.26 10.35
N ILE A 114 23.13 20.40 10.48
CA ILE A 114 24.51 20.69 10.19
C ILE A 114 24.85 20.00 8.87
N ASN A 115 25.23 20.78 7.86
CA ASN A 115 25.77 20.27 6.62
C ASN A 115 27.30 20.21 6.71
N LEU A 116 27.88 19.07 6.39
CA LEU A 116 29.29 18.76 6.49
C LEU A 116 29.85 18.62 5.07
N VAL A 117 30.85 19.43 4.74
CA VAL A 117 31.31 19.61 3.36
C VAL A 117 32.77 19.18 3.25
N ASP A 118 33.09 18.47 2.17
CA ASP A 118 34.43 18.03 1.79
C ASP A 118 34.87 18.64 0.44
N GLY A 119 34.94 19.97 0.34
CA GLY A 119 35.36 20.66 -0.89
C GLY A 119 35.08 22.16 -0.91
N GLU A 120 35.25 22.82 -2.07
CA GLU A 120 34.89 24.23 -2.21
C GLU A 120 33.38 24.42 -2.39
N ARG A 121 32.79 25.31 -1.58
CA ARG A 121 31.41 25.81 -1.71
C ARG A 121 31.39 27.32 -1.71
N GLU A 122 32.05 27.94 -2.68
CA GLU A 122 31.76 29.34 -2.97
C GLU A 122 30.36 29.44 -3.57
N HIS A 123 29.42 30.06 -2.85
CA HIS A 123 28.04 30.24 -3.31
C HIS A 123 27.90 30.89 -4.70
N LYS A 124 28.94 31.62 -5.14
CA LYS A 124 29.02 32.23 -6.47
C LYS A 124 29.11 31.20 -7.61
N ASN A 125 29.53 29.96 -7.32
CA ASN A 125 29.74 28.90 -8.31
C ASN A 125 28.60 27.85 -8.33
N TYR A 126 27.43 28.18 -7.74
CA TYR A 126 26.25 27.33 -7.79
C TYR A 126 25.77 27.18 -9.25
N GLY A 127 25.71 25.94 -9.76
CA GLY A 127 25.39 25.66 -11.16
C GLY A 127 26.58 25.62 -12.13
N GLU A 128 27.80 25.93 -11.67
CA GLU A 128 28.97 26.06 -12.55
C GLU A 128 30.02 24.94 -12.38
N THR A 129 30.30 24.50 -11.14
CA THR A 129 31.43 23.55 -10.91
C THR A 129 31.10 22.28 -10.11
N HIS A 130 30.22 22.34 -9.09
CA HIS A 130 30.02 21.19 -8.16
C HIS A 130 28.57 20.87 -7.78
N THR A 131 27.61 21.74 -8.09
CA THR A 131 26.20 21.57 -7.73
C THR A 131 25.33 21.91 -8.93
N PHE A 132 24.56 20.94 -9.42
CA PHE A 132 23.77 21.09 -10.63
C PHE A 132 22.28 21.00 -10.29
N PRO A 133 21.47 22.01 -10.67
CA PRO A 133 20.04 22.02 -10.34
C PRO A 133 19.29 20.93 -11.12
N ILE A 134 18.38 20.24 -10.44
CA ILE A 134 17.43 19.29 -11.01
C ILE A 134 16.20 19.22 -10.11
N GLU A 135 15.04 19.58 -10.63
CA GLU A 135 13.79 19.53 -9.87
C GLU A 135 13.27 18.09 -9.85
N ILE A 136 13.36 17.44 -8.68
CA ILE A 136 12.76 16.12 -8.43
C ILE A 136 11.56 16.21 -7.50
N VAL A 137 11.41 17.34 -6.79
CA VAL A 137 10.24 17.66 -5.97
C VAL A 137 9.77 19.05 -6.33
N ASP A 138 8.62 19.12 -7.00
CA ASP A 138 7.90 20.37 -7.20
C ASP A 138 7.14 20.79 -5.94
N LYS A 139 6.54 21.98 -5.97
CA LYS A 139 5.77 22.52 -4.86
C LYS A 139 4.59 21.61 -4.45
N PHE A 140 3.92 20.99 -5.42
CA PHE A 140 2.73 20.19 -5.16
C PHE A 140 3.08 18.85 -4.49
N LEU A 141 4.15 18.19 -4.96
CA LEU A 141 4.67 17.00 -4.30
C LEU A 141 5.16 17.30 -2.88
N ALA A 142 5.82 18.44 -2.66
CA ALA A 142 6.24 18.85 -1.32
C ALA A 142 5.05 19.04 -0.37
N GLU A 143 4.00 19.74 -0.81
CA GLU A 143 2.77 19.92 -0.04
C GLU A 143 2.10 18.58 0.28
N ASN A 144 1.97 17.69 -0.70
CA ASN A 144 1.41 16.36 -0.52
C ASN A 144 2.22 15.56 0.51
N ILE A 145 3.55 15.52 0.41
CA ILE A 145 4.42 14.82 1.36
C ILE A 145 4.17 15.33 2.79
N VAL A 146 4.12 16.64 3.00
CA VAL A 146 3.90 17.23 4.33
C VAL A 146 2.54 16.86 4.92
N GLU A 147 1.52 16.70 4.07
CA GLU A 147 0.16 16.36 4.50
C GLU A 147 -0.02 14.85 4.78
N CYS A 148 0.51 14.00 3.90
CA CYS A 148 0.20 12.57 3.88
C CYS A 148 1.20 11.69 4.65
N TYR A 149 2.41 12.19 4.96
CA TYR A 149 3.45 11.35 5.56
C TYR A 149 3.19 11.08 7.05
N LYS A 150 3.38 9.83 7.47
CA LYS A 150 3.24 9.32 8.84
C LYS A 150 4.57 8.72 9.28
N ASP A 151 5.02 9.10 10.47
CA ASP A 151 6.31 8.69 11.03
C ASP A 151 6.20 7.61 12.11
N ASP A 152 4.99 7.14 12.42
CA ASP A 152 4.71 6.19 13.48
C ASP A 152 4.04 4.89 12.99
N CYS A 153 4.28 3.82 13.75
CA CYS A 153 3.72 2.52 13.48
C CYS A 153 2.25 2.44 13.90
N ARG A 154 1.34 2.06 13.00
CA ARG A 154 -0.11 1.99 13.31
C ARG A 154 -0.48 0.97 14.39
N VAL A 155 0.38 -0.03 14.62
CA VAL A 155 0.16 -1.11 15.59
C VAL A 155 0.76 -0.83 16.96
N CYS A 156 1.92 -0.16 17.03
CA CYS A 156 2.64 0.06 18.30
C CYS A 156 3.05 1.50 18.59
N ASN A 157 2.78 2.43 17.69
CA ASN A 157 3.17 3.85 17.73
C ASN A 157 4.69 4.08 17.75
N SER A 158 5.52 3.06 17.57
CA SER A 158 6.97 3.24 17.44
C SER A 158 7.29 4.02 16.17
N ARG A 159 8.28 4.91 16.28
CA ARG A 159 8.84 5.65 15.14
C ARG A 159 10.04 4.96 14.51
N ASN A 160 10.38 3.75 14.95
CA ASN A 160 11.51 2.96 14.45
C ASN A 160 11.09 2.16 13.21
N LEU A 161 10.79 2.90 12.13
CA LEU A 161 10.40 2.38 10.83
C LEU A 161 11.61 2.37 9.88
N ILE A 162 11.77 1.26 9.15
CA ILE A 162 12.86 1.05 8.20
C ILE A 162 12.27 0.80 6.82
N LEU A 163 12.75 1.55 5.82
CA LEU A 163 12.40 1.31 4.42
C LEU A 163 12.88 -0.08 3.99
N ILE A 164 11.97 -0.90 3.47
CA ILE A 164 12.25 -2.21 2.86
C ILE A 164 12.45 -2.05 1.35
N HIS A 165 11.49 -1.37 0.72
CA HIS A 165 11.40 -1.23 -0.73
C HIS A 165 10.65 0.04 -1.09
N SER A 166 11.17 0.78 -2.08
CA SER A 166 10.48 1.91 -2.69
C SER A 166 10.00 1.54 -4.08
N PHE A 167 8.71 1.77 -4.33
CA PHE A 167 8.11 1.65 -5.66
C PHE A 167 8.16 2.98 -6.43
N GLY A 168 8.78 4.01 -5.87
CA GLY A 168 8.83 5.34 -6.46
C GLY A 168 7.63 6.21 -6.10
N LEU A 169 7.45 7.25 -6.92
CA LEU A 169 6.22 8.02 -6.97
C LEU A 169 5.20 7.26 -7.81
N SER A 170 4.08 6.88 -7.19
CA SER A 170 3.01 6.14 -7.84
C SER A 170 1.70 6.93 -7.79
N PRO A 171 0.88 6.91 -8.86
CA PRO A 171 -0.46 7.48 -8.82
C PRO A 171 -1.40 6.61 -7.98
N LEU A 172 -2.56 7.17 -7.63
CA LEU A 172 -3.61 6.41 -6.95
C LEU A 172 -4.17 5.32 -7.85
N ALA A 173 -4.16 4.09 -7.35
CA ALA A 173 -4.35 2.87 -8.15
C ALA A 173 -5.70 2.80 -8.90
N ASN A 174 -6.79 3.25 -8.26
CA ASN A 174 -8.13 3.26 -8.83
C ASN A 174 -8.55 4.60 -9.48
N ASN A 175 -7.70 5.63 -9.46
CA ASN A 175 -8.00 6.94 -10.03
C ASN A 175 -7.69 6.98 -11.53
N LEU A 176 -8.42 6.16 -12.28
CA LEU A 176 -8.35 6.12 -13.75
C LEU A 176 -8.68 7.50 -14.34
N VAL A 177 -7.93 7.89 -15.38
CA VAL A 177 -8.07 9.22 -15.99
C VAL A 177 -8.89 9.19 -17.27
N GLU A 178 -9.65 10.24 -17.55
CA GLU A 178 -10.56 10.30 -18.70
C GLU A 178 -9.84 10.55 -20.04
N ASN A 179 -8.59 11.05 -20.01
CA ASN A 179 -7.81 11.32 -21.21
C ASN A 179 -6.29 11.28 -20.96
N LYS A 180 -5.50 10.99 -22.01
CA LYS A 180 -4.02 10.90 -22.00
C LYS A 180 -3.30 12.19 -21.54
N LYS A 181 -3.96 13.35 -21.54
CA LYS A 181 -3.35 14.64 -21.13
C LYS A 181 -3.63 15.00 -19.67
N SER A 182 -4.40 14.17 -18.97
CA SER A 182 -4.74 14.42 -17.57
C SER A 182 -3.49 14.34 -16.73
N LYS A 183 -3.23 15.38 -15.92
CA LYS A 183 -2.20 15.31 -14.90
C LYS A 183 -2.68 14.38 -13.79
N THR A 184 -1.81 13.51 -13.31
CA THR A 184 -2.10 12.64 -12.18
C THR A 184 -1.26 13.04 -10.98
N THR A 185 -1.89 13.17 -9.83
CA THR A 185 -1.18 13.30 -8.57
C THR A 185 -0.48 12.00 -8.23
N THR A 186 0.80 12.09 -7.88
CA THR A 186 1.59 10.95 -7.42
C THR A 186 1.99 11.14 -5.98
N TYR A 187 2.16 10.02 -5.28
CA TYR A 187 2.61 9.97 -3.90
C TYR A 187 3.73 8.94 -3.78
N PRO A 188 4.66 9.12 -2.82
CA PRO A 188 5.63 8.06 -2.49
C PRO A 188 4.90 6.76 -2.14
N LEU A 189 5.41 5.63 -2.63
CA LEU A 189 4.87 4.31 -2.35
C LEU A 189 5.98 3.41 -1.80
N GLU A 190 6.01 3.26 -0.49
CA GLU A 190 7.14 2.68 0.23
C GLU A 190 6.69 1.71 1.32
N LEU A 191 7.23 0.50 1.27
CA LEU A 191 7.04 -0.49 2.33
C LEU A 191 8.04 -0.26 3.45
N ASN A 192 7.53 -0.19 4.68
CA ASN A 192 8.32 0.06 5.86
C ASN A 192 8.11 -1.05 6.90
N TYR A 193 9.21 -1.49 7.52
CA TYR A 193 9.29 -2.45 8.61
C TYR A 193 9.38 -1.74 9.96
N CYS A 194 8.49 -2.07 10.90
CA CYS A 194 8.61 -1.59 12.28
C CYS A 194 9.52 -2.51 13.11
N LYS A 195 10.65 -2.00 13.58
CA LYS A 195 11.60 -2.78 14.41
C LYS A 195 11.06 -3.24 15.76
N GLU A 196 10.03 -2.58 16.29
CA GLU A 196 9.51 -2.89 17.63
C GLU A 196 8.41 -3.96 17.62
N CYS A 197 7.64 -4.07 16.54
CA CYS A 197 6.50 -5.01 16.48
C CYS A 197 6.38 -5.77 15.16
N ASN A 198 7.38 -5.66 14.28
CA ASN A 198 7.48 -6.35 13.00
C ASN A 198 6.34 -6.00 12.01
N ASN A 199 5.63 -4.90 12.23
CA ASN A 199 4.56 -4.44 11.33
C ASN A 199 5.11 -3.96 9.99
N ILE A 200 4.41 -4.32 8.93
CA ILE A 200 4.65 -3.82 7.58
C ILE A 200 3.57 -2.82 7.21
N GLN A 201 3.98 -1.63 6.80
CA GLN A 201 3.05 -0.55 6.48
C GLN A 201 3.59 0.42 5.44
N LEU A 202 2.70 1.26 4.92
CA LEU A 202 3.09 2.46 4.18
C LEU A 202 3.31 3.64 5.13
N ASN A 203 4.26 4.51 4.82
CA ASN A 203 4.43 5.78 5.53
C ASN A 203 3.61 6.93 4.92
N VAL A 204 2.90 6.67 3.83
CA VAL A 204 2.02 7.65 3.18
C VAL A 204 0.57 7.21 3.37
N VAL A 205 -0.26 8.14 3.86
CA VAL A 205 -1.72 7.98 3.97
C VAL A 205 -2.38 9.09 3.19
N VAL A 206 -3.04 8.71 2.11
CA VAL A 206 -3.83 9.62 1.29
C VAL A 206 -5.16 9.85 1.97
N ASP A 207 -5.71 11.06 1.84
CA ASP A 207 -7.04 11.39 2.36
C ASP A 207 -8.07 10.35 1.86
N PRO A 208 -8.77 9.64 2.77
CA PRO A 208 -9.79 8.66 2.41
C PRO A 208 -10.86 9.21 1.46
N THR A 209 -11.20 10.50 1.53
CA THR A 209 -12.21 11.12 0.65
C THR A 209 -11.79 11.12 -0.81
N VAL A 210 -10.48 11.25 -1.06
CA VAL A 210 -9.90 11.19 -2.42
C VAL A 210 -9.90 9.75 -2.96
N LEU A 211 -9.82 8.76 -2.07
CA LEU A 211 -9.77 7.34 -2.43
C LEU A 211 -11.15 6.71 -2.59
N PHE A 212 -12.09 6.99 -1.68
CA PHE A 212 -13.25 6.14 -1.45
C PHE A 212 -14.61 6.80 -1.69
N ASP A 213 -14.73 8.14 -1.73
CA ASP A 213 -16.04 8.80 -1.92
C ASP A 213 -16.69 8.47 -3.28
N LYS A 214 -15.86 8.22 -4.30
CA LYS A 214 -16.28 7.75 -5.62
C LYS A 214 -15.40 6.60 -6.09
N TYR A 215 -15.88 5.38 -5.85
CA TYR A 215 -15.07 4.17 -6.04
C TYR A 215 -15.55 3.35 -7.25
N LEU A 216 -14.62 2.93 -8.12
CA LEU A 216 -14.94 2.24 -9.38
C LEU A 216 -14.95 0.71 -9.27
N TYR A 217 -14.50 0.17 -8.14
CA TYR A 217 -14.47 -1.28 -7.91
C TYR A 217 -15.83 -1.77 -7.41
N THR A 218 -16.39 -2.74 -8.14
CA THR A 218 -17.68 -3.37 -7.84
C THR A 218 -17.46 -4.85 -7.59
N SER A 219 -17.76 -5.30 -6.38
CA SER A 219 -17.50 -6.67 -5.94
C SER A 219 -18.31 -7.71 -6.71
N SER A 220 -19.53 -7.37 -7.15
CA SER A 220 -20.40 -8.33 -7.86
C SER A 220 -20.00 -8.64 -9.31
N THR A 221 -18.93 -8.04 -9.84
CA THR A 221 -18.46 -8.30 -11.22
C THR A 221 -17.93 -9.72 -11.44
N SER A 222 -17.45 -10.38 -10.38
CA SER A 222 -16.91 -11.74 -10.46
C SER A 222 -17.86 -12.76 -9.84
N GLN A 223 -18.33 -13.71 -10.67
CA GLN A 223 -19.23 -14.78 -10.20
C GLN A 223 -18.58 -15.66 -9.12
N SER A 224 -17.25 -15.83 -9.14
CA SER A 224 -16.56 -16.57 -8.07
C SER A 224 -16.65 -15.84 -6.74
N PHE A 225 -16.59 -14.50 -6.75
CA PHE A 225 -16.68 -13.68 -5.56
C PHE A 225 -18.11 -13.60 -5.01
N VAL A 226 -19.12 -13.61 -5.89
CA VAL A 226 -20.53 -13.76 -5.48
C VAL A 226 -20.75 -15.08 -4.74
N ARG A 227 -20.31 -16.21 -5.31
CA ARG A 227 -20.42 -17.53 -4.65
C ARG A 227 -19.69 -17.56 -3.32
N HIS A 228 -18.52 -16.94 -3.25
CA HIS A 228 -17.74 -16.85 -2.02
C HIS A 228 -18.54 -16.21 -0.87
N PHE A 229 -19.22 -15.08 -1.11
CA PHE A 229 -20.03 -14.43 -0.08
C PHE A 229 -21.35 -15.13 0.23
N GLU A 230 -21.94 -15.83 -0.74
CA GLU A 230 -23.10 -16.69 -0.51
C GLU A 230 -22.76 -17.84 0.44
N GLU A 231 -21.63 -18.53 0.21
CA GLU A 231 -21.11 -19.59 1.07
C GLU A 231 -20.72 -19.05 2.45
N LEU A 232 -20.06 -17.89 2.51
CA LEU A 232 -19.70 -17.24 3.76
C LEU A 232 -20.94 -16.92 4.59
N ALA A 233 -21.94 -16.26 4.00
CA ALA A 233 -23.16 -15.93 4.71
C ALA A 233 -23.84 -17.18 5.27
N PHE A 234 -23.92 -18.27 4.48
CA PHE A 234 -24.46 -19.55 4.96
C PHE A 234 -23.68 -20.10 6.17
N ASN A 235 -22.35 -20.07 6.11
CA ASN A 235 -21.50 -20.55 7.20
C ASN A 235 -21.67 -19.71 8.47
N LEU A 236 -21.70 -18.38 8.35
CA LEU A 236 -21.88 -17.48 9.50
C LEU A 236 -23.26 -17.64 10.15
N ILE A 237 -24.31 -17.80 9.34
CA ILE A 237 -25.66 -18.08 9.85
C ILE A 237 -25.66 -19.33 10.73
N LYS A 238 -25.01 -20.40 10.26
CA LYS A 238 -24.94 -21.66 10.99
C LYS A 238 -24.04 -21.57 12.22
N GLU A 239 -22.87 -20.94 12.11
CA GLU A 239 -21.87 -20.85 13.17
C GLU A 239 -22.36 -20.01 14.35
N PHE A 240 -23.01 -18.88 14.07
CA PHE A 240 -23.50 -17.94 15.09
C PHE A 240 -24.99 -18.06 15.37
N ASN A 241 -25.66 -19.10 14.83
CA ASN A 241 -27.11 -19.33 14.96
C ASN A 241 -27.94 -18.09 14.63
N LEU A 242 -27.58 -17.38 13.56
CA LEU A 242 -28.25 -16.14 13.18
C LEU A 242 -29.66 -16.42 12.69
N ASP A 243 -30.61 -15.61 13.16
CA ASP A 243 -32.01 -15.70 12.78
C ASP A 243 -32.60 -14.32 12.44
N LYS A 244 -33.92 -14.25 12.29
CA LYS A 244 -34.64 -13.01 11.93
C LYS A 244 -34.56 -11.89 12.97
N GLU A 245 -34.21 -12.22 14.21
CA GLU A 245 -33.99 -11.24 15.28
C GLU A 245 -32.54 -10.77 15.34
N SER A 246 -31.61 -11.51 14.70
CA SER A 246 -30.21 -11.12 14.59
C SER A 246 -30.02 -9.88 13.71
N VAL A 247 -29.00 -9.10 14.04
CA VAL A 247 -28.56 -7.93 13.29
C VAL A 247 -27.09 -8.10 12.90
N VAL A 248 -26.79 -7.93 11.62
CA VAL A 248 -25.43 -7.97 11.05
C VAL A 248 -25.09 -6.62 10.44
N VAL A 249 -23.90 -6.10 10.72
CA VAL A 249 -23.39 -4.84 10.16
C VAL A 249 -22.12 -5.11 9.36
N ASP A 250 -22.05 -4.66 8.12
CA ASP A 250 -20.88 -4.82 7.24
C ASP A 250 -20.24 -3.47 6.93
N ILE A 251 -18.99 -3.29 7.35
CA ILE A 251 -18.16 -2.10 7.16
C ILE A 251 -17.49 -2.19 5.79
N GLY A 252 -17.72 -1.19 4.94
CA GLY A 252 -17.30 -1.16 3.53
C GLY A 252 -18.06 -2.18 2.69
N SER A 253 -19.39 -2.20 2.85
CA SER A 253 -20.28 -3.21 2.23
C SER A 253 -20.34 -3.18 0.69
N ASN A 254 -19.71 -2.20 0.03
CA ASN A 254 -19.66 -2.04 -1.42
C ASN A 254 -21.07 -2.03 -2.04
N ASP A 255 -21.28 -2.78 -3.11
CA ASP A 255 -22.57 -2.97 -3.79
C ASP A 255 -23.53 -3.94 -3.07
N GLY A 256 -23.22 -4.30 -1.81
CA GLY A 256 -24.05 -5.12 -0.93
C GLY A 256 -23.94 -6.63 -1.17
N ILE A 257 -22.87 -7.09 -1.83
CA ILE A 257 -22.66 -8.50 -2.20
C ILE A 257 -22.83 -9.47 -1.02
N PHE A 258 -22.34 -9.12 0.18
CA PHE A 258 -22.45 -9.95 1.38
C PHE A 258 -23.80 -9.79 2.10
N LEU A 259 -24.40 -8.60 2.04
CA LEU A 259 -25.70 -8.31 2.66
C LEU A 259 -26.82 -9.12 2.02
N LYS A 260 -26.77 -9.28 0.69
CA LYS A 260 -27.82 -9.94 -0.10
C LYS A 260 -28.19 -11.34 0.42
N PRO A 261 -27.27 -12.32 0.56
CA PRO A 261 -27.62 -13.66 1.02
C PRO A 261 -28.15 -13.73 2.46
N LEU A 262 -27.81 -12.76 3.32
CA LEU A 262 -28.36 -12.61 4.68
C LEU A 262 -29.81 -12.12 4.63
N MET A 263 -30.06 -11.08 3.85
CA MET A 263 -31.39 -10.49 3.66
C MET A 263 -32.38 -11.48 3.04
N GLU A 264 -31.94 -12.28 2.06
CA GLU A 264 -32.75 -13.35 1.45
C GLU A 264 -33.20 -14.43 2.46
N ARG A 265 -32.55 -14.50 3.62
CA ARG A 265 -32.91 -15.39 4.74
C ARG A 265 -33.61 -14.66 5.89
N ASN A 266 -34.10 -13.45 5.65
CA ASN A 266 -34.80 -12.57 6.59
C ASN A 266 -33.96 -12.11 7.79
N ILE A 267 -32.63 -12.10 7.66
CA ILE A 267 -31.73 -11.55 8.69
C ILE A 267 -31.56 -10.06 8.44
N LYS A 268 -31.62 -9.24 9.49
CA LYS A 268 -31.42 -7.79 9.36
C LYS A 268 -29.95 -7.52 9.08
N SER A 269 -29.64 -7.02 7.89
CA SER A 269 -28.27 -6.73 7.44
C SER A 269 -28.13 -5.27 7.04
N ILE A 270 -27.14 -4.57 7.60
CA ILE A 270 -26.92 -3.13 7.40
C ILE A 270 -25.50 -2.93 6.87
N GLY A 271 -25.37 -2.29 5.71
CA GLY A 271 -24.09 -1.84 5.17
C GLY A 271 -23.71 -0.46 5.68
N VAL A 272 -22.41 -0.20 5.80
CA VAL A 272 -21.82 1.14 5.94
C VAL A 272 -20.81 1.31 4.82
N GLU A 273 -21.03 2.25 3.91
CA GLU A 273 -20.24 2.40 2.67
C GLU A 273 -20.02 3.88 2.34
N PRO A 274 -18.79 4.42 2.35
CA PRO A 274 -18.54 5.81 2.02
C PRO A 274 -18.75 6.15 0.53
N ALA A 275 -18.56 5.19 -0.38
CA ALA A 275 -18.71 5.43 -1.82
C ALA A 275 -20.18 5.66 -2.19
N THR A 276 -20.54 6.92 -2.50
CA THR A 276 -21.94 7.30 -2.77
C THR A 276 -22.52 6.47 -3.91
N ASN A 277 -21.75 6.29 -4.99
CA ASN A 277 -22.17 5.55 -6.18
C ASN A 277 -22.44 4.05 -5.90
N LEU A 278 -21.79 3.46 -4.89
CA LEU A 278 -21.97 2.05 -4.54
C LEU A 278 -23.08 1.87 -3.49
N ALA A 279 -23.14 2.75 -2.49
CA ALA A 279 -24.22 2.77 -1.52
C ALA A 279 -25.58 2.97 -2.20
N GLU A 280 -25.67 3.82 -3.23
CA GLU A 280 -26.88 3.96 -4.05
C GLU A 280 -27.25 2.68 -4.80
N VAL A 281 -26.26 1.95 -5.34
CA VAL A 281 -26.49 0.67 -6.04
C VAL A 281 -27.04 -0.38 -5.08
N ALA A 282 -26.49 -0.47 -3.87
CA ALA A 282 -26.98 -1.39 -2.83
C ALA A 282 -28.41 -1.03 -2.42
N ASN A 283 -28.68 0.24 -2.10
CA ASN A 283 -30.01 0.69 -1.67
C ASN A 283 -31.09 0.52 -2.76
N LYS A 284 -30.76 0.70 -4.05
CA LYS A 284 -31.67 0.40 -5.18
C LYS A 284 -32.07 -1.07 -5.26
N LYS A 285 -31.24 -1.98 -4.72
CA LYS A 285 -31.53 -3.41 -4.59
C LYS A 285 -32.23 -3.75 -3.26
N ASN A 286 -32.70 -2.75 -2.51
CA ASN A 286 -33.26 -2.88 -1.15
C ASN A 286 -32.27 -3.48 -0.14
N LEU A 287 -30.97 -3.35 -0.38
CA LEU A 287 -29.94 -3.70 0.60
C LEU A 287 -29.66 -2.43 1.40
N GLN A 288 -30.07 -2.42 2.68
CA GLN A 288 -29.98 -1.22 3.51
C GLN A 288 -28.51 -0.85 3.73
N THR A 289 -28.08 0.28 3.17
CA THR A 289 -26.71 0.77 3.28
C THR A 289 -26.68 2.25 3.69
N ILE A 290 -25.98 2.54 4.78
CA ILE A 290 -25.71 3.90 5.26
C ILE A 290 -24.53 4.44 4.46
N ASN A 291 -24.74 5.52 3.69
CA ASN A 291 -23.66 6.15 2.95
C ASN A 291 -22.81 7.04 3.87
N SER A 292 -21.79 6.45 4.50
CA SER A 292 -20.92 7.12 5.45
C SER A 292 -19.63 6.31 5.67
N TYR A 293 -18.59 6.97 6.16
CA TYR A 293 -17.51 6.28 6.86
C TYR A 293 -18.03 5.66 8.16
N PHE A 294 -17.38 4.59 8.64
CA PHE A 294 -17.73 3.96 9.90
C PHE A 294 -17.07 4.70 11.07
N ASP A 295 -17.90 5.37 11.88
CA ASP A 295 -17.49 6.16 13.03
C ASP A 295 -18.51 6.06 14.18
N GLN A 296 -18.21 6.75 15.29
CA GLN A 296 -19.05 6.77 16.48
C GLN A 296 -20.48 7.25 16.24
N ASP A 297 -20.72 8.16 15.29
CA ASP A 297 -22.05 8.69 15.04
C ASP A 297 -22.90 7.68 14.26
N VAL A 298 -22.30 6.98 13.30
CA VAL A 298 -22.92 5.81 12.66
C VAL A 298 -23.21 4.73 13.70
N VAL A 299 -22.27 4.39 14.58
CA VAL A 299 -22.48 3.40 15.64
C VAL A 299 -23.66 3.77 16.54
N LYS A 300 -23.71 5.01 17.05
CA LYS A 300 -24.83 5.50 17.88
C LYS A 300 -26.16 5.41 17.14
N SER A 301 -26.18 5.76 15.84
CA SER A 301 -27.39 5.70 15.03
C SER A 301 -27.92 4.27 14.86
N ILE A 302 -27.02 3.30 14.69
CA ILE A 302 -27.38 1.88 14.58
C ILE A 302 -27.88 1.37 15.93
N ILE A 303 -27.18 1.65 17.03
CA ILE A 303 -27.60 1.25 18.39
C ILE A 303 -28.98 1.83 18.72
N HIS A 304 -29.22 3.10 18.41
CA HIS A 304 -30.51 3.74 18.67
C HIS A 304 -31.67 3.05 17.95
N LYS A 305 -31.44 2.58 16.72
CA LYS A 305 -32.49 2.00 15.87
C LYS A 305 -32.65 0.49 16.04
N TYR A 306 -31.56 -0.24 16.29
CA TYR A 306 -31.51 -1.70 16.25
C TYR A 306 -31.01 -2.35 17.55
N GLY A 307 -30.46 -1.56 18.48
CA GLY A 307 -29.70 -2.07 19.62
C GLY A 307 -28.31 -2.55 19.21
N ASN A 308 -27.62 -3.21 20.13
CA ASN A 308 -26.35 -3.87 19.85
C ASN A 308 -26.53 -5.06 18.90
N VAL A 309 -25.52 -5.33 18.08
CA VAL A 309 -25.60 -6.27 16.96
C VAL A 309 -24.84 -7.57 17.22
N ASP A 310 -25.21 -8.64 16.51
CA ASP A 310 -24.64 -9.98 16.70
C ASP A 310 -23.29 -10.13 16.01
N VAL A 311 -23.17 -9.58 14.79
CA VAL A 311 -21.97 -9.68 13.96
C VAL A 311 -21.66 -8.33 13.35
N VAL A 312 -20.40 -7.92 13.45
CA VAL A 312 -19.82 -6.85 12.65
C VAL A 312 -18.80 -7.48 11.71
N THR A 313 -18.83 -7.13 10.42
CA THR A 313 -17.88 -7.60 9.43
C THR A 313 -17.10 -6.44 8.81
N ALA A 314 -15.87 -6.69 8.38
CA ALA A 314 -15.07 -5.76 7.57
C ALA A 314 -14.19 -6.54 6.59
N PHE A 315 -14.69 -6.77 5.38
CA PHE A 315 -13.99 -7.59 4.37
C PHE A 315 -13.15 -6.73 3.43
N ASN A 316 -11.83 -6.90 3.47
CA ASN A 316 -10.86 -6.15 2.65
C ASN A 316 -10.90 -4.63 2.87
N VAL A 317 -11.34 -4.17 4.06
CA VAL A 317 -11.45 -2.75 4.43
C VAL A 317 -10.53 -2.40 5.60
N PHE A 318 -10.27 -3.35 6.49
CA PHE A 318 -9.45 -3.09 7.69
C PHE A 318 -8.00 -2.69 7.31
N ALA A 319 -7.46 -3.22 6.22
CA ALA A 319 -6.15 -2.82 5.69
C ALA A 319 -6.13 -1.40 5.09
N HIS A 320 -7.29 -0.78 4.87
CA HIS A 320 -7.43 0.54 4.23
C HIS A 320 -7.44 1.73 5.16
N SER A 321 -7.48 1.49 6.47
CA SER A 321 -7.65 2.56 7.44
C SER A 321 -6.35 2.88 8.18
N ASP A 322 -6.05 4.18 8.29
CA ASP A 322 -5.08 4.72 9.25
C ASP A 322 -5.64 4.70 10.69
N LYS A 323 -6.98 4.67 10.80
CA LYS A 323 -7.76 4.71 12.05
C LYS A 323 -8.18 3.32 12.54
N LEU A 324 -7.23 2.40 12.58
CA LEU A 324 -7.49 0.98 12.91
C LEU A 324 -8.09 0.80 14.30
N LYS A 325 -7.57 1.57 15.28
CA LYS A 325 -8.00 1.48 16.68
C LYS A 325 -9.41 2.03 16.83
N GLU A 326 -9.74 3.12 16.15
CA GLU A 326 -11.10 3.67 16.13
C GLU A 326 -12.08 2.65 15.54
N ILE A 327 -11.80 2.07 14.37
CA ILE A 327 -12.68 1.06 13.76
C ILE A 327 -12.90 -0.12 14.71
N ALA A 328 -11.83 -0.65 15.31
CA ALA A 328 -11.95 -1.77 16.24
C ALA A 328 -12.79 -1.40 17.48
N ASN A 329 -12.51 -0.25 18.11
CA ASN A 329 -13.25 0.21 19.29
C ASN A 329 -14.73 0.46 18.96
N ASP A 330 -15.02 1.08 17.83
CA ASP A 330 -16.37 1.40 17.38
C ASP A 330 -17.15 0.11 17.03
N ALA A 331 -16.49 -0.88 16.42
CA ALA A 331 -17.08 -2.20 16.18
C ALA A 331 -17.42 -2.90 17.50
N PHE A 332 -16.50 -2.91 18.48
CA PHE A 332 -16.76 -3.51 19.79
C PHE A 332 -17.75 -2.74 20.67
N HIS A 333 -17.92 -1.43 20.44
CA HIS A 333 -18.99 -0.65 21.05
C HIS A 333 -20.37 -0.99 20.47
N LEU A 334 -20.43 -1.33 19.19
CA LEU A 334 -21.64 -1.72 18.48
C LEU A 334 -22.08 -3.16 18.79
N LEU A 335 -21.14 -4.07 19.03
CA LEU A 335 -21.42 -5.48 19.29
C LEU A 335 -22.14 -5.74 20.62
N LYS A 336 -22.93 -6.81 20.65
CA LYS A 336 -23.38 -7.46 21.90
C LYS A 336 -22.17 -8.00 22.67
N GLU A 337 -22.35 -8.32 23.95
CA GLU A 337 -21.27 -8.88 24.78
C GLU A 337 -20.73 -10.23 24.25
N ASP A 338 -21.60 -11.03 23.65
CA ASP A 338 -21.29 -12.31 22.98
C ASP A 338 -21.15 -12.18 21.45
N GLY A 339 -21.17 -10.95 20.94
CA GLY A 339 -21.04 -10.67 19.51
C GLY A 339 -19.61 -10.90 19.00
N VAL A 340 -19.49 -11.05 17.68
CA VAL A 340 -18.21 -11.32 16.99
C VAL A 340 -17.89 -10.23 15.98
N PHE A 341 -16.65 -9.77 16.00
CA PHE A 341 -16.07 -8.94 14.94
C PHE A 341 -15.28 -9.83 13.98
N ILE A 342 -15.65 -9.81 12.69
CA ILE A 342 -15.01 -10.62 11.66
C ILE A 342 -14.34 -9.70 10.65
N ILE A 343 -13.02 -9.82 10.52
CA ILE A 343 -12.27 -9.10 9.50
C ILE A 343 -11.69 -10.07 8.49
N GLU A 344 -11.56 -9.63 7.24
CA GLU A 344 -10.75 -10.31 6.23
C GLU A 344 -9.72 -9.35 5.65
N VAL A 345 -8.46 -9.76 5.68
CA VAL A 345 -7.33 -8.97 5.20
C VAL A 345 -6.35 -9.85 4.44
N GLN A 346 -5.61 -9.27 3.49
CA GLN A 346 -4.61 -10.00 2.73
C GLN A 346 -3.51 -10.52 3.65
N SER A 347 -3.02 -11.73 3.37
CA SER A 347 -1.99 -12.38 4.18
C SER A 347 -0.59 -11.93 3.75
N LEU A 348 0.20 -11.44 4.69
CA LEU A 348 1.61 -11.10 4.46
C LEU A 348 2.44 -12.34 4.11
N ALA A 349 2.16 -13.50 4.73
CA ALA A 349 2.82 -14.76 4.38
C ALA A 349 2.61 -15.10 2.89
N GLU A 350 1.36 -15.06 2.42
CA GLU A 350 1.01 -15.31 1.01
C GLU A 350 1.65 -14.28 0.07
N MET A 351 1.69 -13.02 0.48
CA MET A 351 2.34 -11.95 -0.28
C MET A 351 3.82 -12.24 -0.52
N LEU A 352 4.55 -12.71 0.50
CA LEU A 352 5.97 -13.06 0.36
C LEU A 352 6.18 -14.35 -0.44
N GLU A 353 5.44 -15.41 -0.12
CA GLU A 353 5.59 -16.73 -0.77
C GLU A 353 5.25 -16.70 -2.26
N LYS A 354 4.19 -15.97 -2.63
CA LYS A 354 3.72 -15.86 -4.02
C LYS A 354 4.25 -14.63 -4.75
N ASN A 355 5.05 -13.80 -4.07
CA ASN A 355 5.62 -12.55 -4.58
C ASN A 355 4.57 -11.55 -5.10
N LEU A 356 3.53 -11.30 -4.32
CA LEU A 356 2.37 -10.45 -4.66
C LEU A 356 2.61 -8.97 -4.35
N PHE A 357 3.73 -8.42 -4.81
CA PHE A 357 4.10 -7.02 -4.51
C PHE A 357 3.13 -6.00 -5.12
N ASP A 358 2.39 -6.37 -6.16
CA ASP A 358 1.40 -5.52 -6.81
C ASP A 358 0.16 -5.27 -5.92
N ASN A 359 0.02 -6.01 -4.81
CA ASN A 359 -0.91 -5.67 -3.74
C ASN A 359 -0.51 -4.42 -2.93
N VAL A 360 0.64 -3.80 -3.24
CA VAL A 360 1.11 -2.56 -2.61
C VAL A 360 0.59 -1.35 -3.38
N TYR A 361 -0.32 -0.60 -2.79
CA TYR A 361 -0.84 0.67 -3.32
C TYR A 361 -1.46 1.48 -2.18
N HIS A 362 -1.71 2.78 -2.39
CA HIS A 362 -2.07 3.73 -1.32
C HIS A 362 -3.36 3.44 -0.56
N GLU A 363 -4.24 2.61 -1.10
CA GLU A 363 -5.40 2.12 -0.34
C GLU A 363 -4.99 1.09 0.71
N HIS A 364 -3.91 0.34 0.52
CA HIS A 364 -3.41 -0.66 1.47
C HIS A 364 -2.33 -0.06 2.36
N VAL A 365 -2.73 0.53 3.49
CA VAL A 365 -1.79 1.21 4.40
C VAL A 365 -1.10 0.26 5.39
N ASN A 366 -1.61 -0.97 5.57
CA ASN A 366 -0.99 -2.02 6.39
C ASN A 366 -1.03 -3.40 5.71
N TYR A 367 -0.05 -4.25 6.01
CA TYR A 367 0.09 -5.60 5.46
C TYR A 367 0.23 -6.60 6.62
N TRP A 368 -0.68 -7.57 6.67
CA TRP A 368 -0.99 -8.26 7.93
C TRP A 368 -0.44 -9.68 8.02
N SER A 369 0.30 -9.93 9.09
CA SER A 369 0.49 -11.27 9.67
C SER A 369 -0.56 -11.52 10.77
N LEU A 370 -0.87 -12.79 11.01
CA LEU A 370 -1.75 -13.20 12.11
C LEU A 370 -1.15 -12.81 13.47
N SER A 371 0.17 -12.99 13.63
CA SER A 371 0.92 -12.56 14.83
C SER A 371 0.73 -11.08 15.15
N ASN A 372 0.79 -10.21 14.14
CA ASN A 372 0.58 -8.77 14.31
C ASN A 372 -0.87 -8.41 14.66
N LEU A 373 -1.84 -9.08 14.04
CA LEU A 373 -3.26 -8.88 14.36
C LEU A 373 -3.57 -9.34 15.79
N VAL A 374 -3.03 -10.49 16.22
CA VAL A 374 -3.17 -10.98 17.60
C VAL A 374 -2.60 -9.96 18.60
N ASN A 375 -1.41 -9.41 18.33
CA ASN A 375 -0.81 -8.37 19.16
C ASN A 375 -1.66 -7.08 19.17
N PHE A 376 -2.13 -6.63 18.00
CA PHE A 376 -2.95 -5.44 17.85
C PHE A 376 -4.25 -5.54 18.68
N PHE A 377 -5.03 -6.60 18.48
CA PHE A 377 -6.29 -6.81 19.20
C PHE A 377 -6.06 -7.05 20.70
N GLY A 378 -4.99 -7.77 21.06
CA GLY A 378 -4.63 -7.99 22.46
C GLY A 378 -4.40 -6.70 23.25
N LYS A 379 -3.82 -5.67 22.62
CA LYS A 379 -3.67 -4.32 23.22
C LYS A 379 -5.00 -3.60 23.45
N LEU A 380 -6.05 -3.99 22.73
CA LEU A 380 -7.41 -3.48 22.89
C LEU A 380 -8.25 -4.34 23.85
N ASN A 381 -7.64 -5.34 24.53
CA ASN A 381 -8.31 -6.29 25.43
C ASN A 381 -9.41 -7.13 24.75
N VAL A 382 -9.24 -7.41 23.45
CA VAL A 382 -10.08 -8.33 22.66
C VAL A 382 -9.16 -9.35 21.98
N TYR A 383 -9.69 -10.51 21.61
CA TYR A 383 -8.86 -11.66 21.26
C TYR A 383 -9.27 -12.27 19.94
N VAL A 384 -8.28 -12.59 19.10
CA VAL A 384 -8.48 -13.40 17.90
C VAL A 384 -8.71 -14.85 18.36
N ASN A 385 -9.96 -15.29 18.34
CA ASN A 385 -10.35 -16.61 18.84
C ASN A 385 -10.03 -17.70 17.82
N ASN A 386 -10.24 -17.41 16.54
CA ASN A 386 -10.04 -18.33 15.43
C ASN A 386 -9.69 -17.56 14.15
N PHE A 387 -9.18 -18.27 13.15
CA PHE A 387 -8.97 -17.72 11.82
C PHE A 387 -9.21 -18.78 10.73
N GLN A 388 -9.40 -18.32 9.50
CA GLN A 388 -9.48 -19.13 8.30
C GLN A 388 -8.54 -18.54 7.24
N LYS A 389 -7.81 -19.39 6.52
CA LYS A 389 -7.18 -19.00 5.25
C LYS A 389 -8.26 -18.97 4.17
N VAL A 390 -8.22 -17.94 3.32
CA VAL A 390 -9.18 -17.74 2.23
C VAL A 390 -8.41 -17.40 0.95
N GLU A 391 -8.83 -17.94 -0.19
CA GLU A 391 -8.14 -17.71 -1.48
C GLU A 391 -8.46 -16.36 -2.14
N THR A 392 -9.24 -15.51 -1.48
CA THR A 392 -9.58 -14.17 -1.98
C THR A 392 -8.31 -13.33 -2.15
N HIS A 393 -8.26 -12.52 -3.21
CA HIS A 393 -7.14 -11.62 -3.51
C HIS A 393 -5.73 -12.27 -3.58
N GLY A 394 -5.66 -13.58 -3.83
CA GLY A 394 -4.39 -14.33 -3.90
C GLY A 394 -3.95 -14.93 -2.58
N GLY A 395 -4.70 -14.72 -1.50
CA GLY A 395 -4.45 -15.28 -0.17
C GLY A 395 -4.75 -14.26 0.94
N SER A 396 -5.74 -14.58 1.77
CA SER A 396 -6.23 -13.73 2.85
C SER A 396 -6.38 -14.52 4.15
N LEU A 397 -6.40 -13.78 5.26
CA LEU A 397 -6.77 -14.26 6.58
C LEU A 397 -8.13 -13.69 6.94
N ARG A 398 -9.08 -14.56 7.30
CA ARG A 398 -10.34 -14.17 7.94
C ARG A 398 -10.26 -14.47 9.42
N LEU A 399 -10.40 -13.46 10.26
CA LEU A 399 -10.24 -13.55 11.70
C LEU A 399 -11.59 -13.42 12.38
N PHE A 400 -11.78 -14.18 13.46
CA PHE A 400 -12.94 -14.11 14.34
C PHE A 400 -12.49 -13.58 15.69
N ILE A 401 -12.97 -12.40 16.07
CA ILE A 401 -12.46 -11.62 17.19
C ILE A 401 -13.61 -11.34 18.16
N SER A 402 -13.39 -11.59 19.44
CA SER A 402 -14.40 -11.33 20.48
C SER A 402 -13.74 -10.92 21.81
N LYS A 403 -14.57 -10.68 22.84
CA LYS A 403 -14.11 -10.48 24.21
C LYS A 403 -13.73 -11.78 24.93
N ASP A 404 -14.08 -12.95 24.38
CA ASP A 404 -13.68 -14.25 24.94
C ASP A 404 -12.16 -14.43 24.82
N LYS A 405 -11.50 -14.82 25.90
CA LYS A 405 -10.05 -15.09 25.94
C LYS A 405 -9.65 -16.42 25.32
N LYS A 406 -10.62 -17.27 24.96
CA LYS A 406 -10.37 -18.60 24.40
C LYS A 406 -9.80 -18.49 22.98
N ILE A 407 -8.58 -18.95 22.79
CA ILE A 407 -7.89 -18.97 21.50
C ILE A 407 -7.79 -20.42 20.99
N ASN A 408 -8.14 -20.66 19.73
CA ASN A 408 -7.98 -21.96 19.09
C ASN A 408 -6.49 -22.30 18.90
N LYS A 409 -6.13 -23.57 19.05
CA LYS A 409 -4.76 -24.08 18.82
C LYS A 409 -4.25 -23.72 17.42
N SER A 410 -5.11 -23.69 16.41
CA SER A 410 -4.77 -23.33 15.03
C SER A 410 -4.10 -21.95 14.94
N VAL A 411 -4.57 -20.96 15.72
CA VAL A 411 -4.01 -19.60 15.75
C VAL A 411 -2.54 -19.65 16.18
N LEU A 412 -2.24 -20.40 17.24
CA LEU A 412 -0.88 -20.54 17.77
C LEU A 412 0.03 -21.34 16.83
N GLU A 413 -0.50 -22.36 16.16
CA GLU A 413 0.23 -23.14 15.16
C GLU A 413 0.61 -22.29 13.94
N TYR A 414 -0.30 -21.43 13.47
CA TYR A 414 -0.03 -20.56 12.33
C TYR A 414 0.94 -19.42 12.65
N ILE A 415 0.91 -18.87 13.86
CA ILE A 415 1.92 -17.89 14.31
C ILE A 415 3.32 -18.51 14.27
N LYS A 416 3.48 -19.77 14.68
CA LYS A 416 4.78 -20.47 14.59
C LYS A 416 5.23 -20.63 13.15
N TYR A 417 4.31 -20.96 12.25
CA TYR A 417 4.61 -21.00 10.82
C TYR A 417 5.06 -19.63 10.27
N GLU A 418 4.42 -18.53 10.68
CA GLU A 418 4.88 -17.17 10.33
C GLU A 418 6.28 -16.84 10.87
N GLU A 419 6.60 -17.29 12.09
CA GLU A 419 7.95 -17.16 12.67
C GLU A 419 8.99 -17.99 11.89
N GLU A 420 8.63 -19.20 11.47
CA GLU A 420 9.48 -20.08 10.64
C GLU A 420 9.73 -19.48 9.25
N LEU A 421 8.73 -18.81 8.67
CA LEU A 421 8.89 -18.01 7.44
C LEU A 421 9.77 -16.76 7.63
N GLY A 422 10.06 -16.38 8.86
CA GLY A 422 10.88 -15.20 9.17
C GLY A 422 10.12 -13.88 9.09
N LEU A 423 8.79 -13.86 9.25
CA LEU A 423 8.01 -12.60 9.21
C LEU A 423 8.42 -11.60 10.31
N ASN A 424 9.15 -12.06 11.34
CA ASN A 424 9.73 -11.26 12.42
C ASN A 424 11.20 -10.83 12.17
N LYS A 425 11.71 -11.01 10.95
CA LYS A 425 13.11 -10.72 10.57
C LYS A 425 13.13 -9.70 9.44
N LEU A 426 13.93 -8.64 9.59
CA LEU A 426 14.08 -7.61 8.56
C LEU A 426 14.68 -8.19 7.27
N GLU A 427 15.57 -9.16 7.42
CA GLU A 427 16.31 -9.85 6.37
C GLU A 427 15.37 -10.49 5.33
N THR A 428 14.29 -11.12 5.80
CA THR A 428 13.26 -11.74 4.95
C THR A 428 12.62 -10.73 4.00
N TYR A 429 12.45 -9.47 4.43
CA TYR A 429 11.85 -8.43 3.62
C TYR A 429 12.84 -7.81 2.62
N TYR A 430 14.13 -7.77 2.96
CA TYR A 430 15.16 -7.40 1.99
C TYR A 430 15.33 -8.47 0.90
N GLU A 431 15.26 -9.76 1.24
CA GLU A 431 15.22 -10.83 0.23
C GLU A 431 13.99 -10.69 -0.69
N PHE A 432 12.83 -10.32 -0.13
CA PHE A 432 11.63 -10.03 -0.90
C PHE A 432 11.81 -8.82 -1.82
N SER A 433 12.44 -7.75 -1.33
CA SER A 433 12.80 -6.56 -2.11
C SER A 433 13.66 -6.93 -3.33
N ASN A 434 14.69 -7.77 -3.14
CA ASN A 434 15.55 -8.23 -4.23
C ASN A 434 14.77 -9.05 -5.26
N LYS A 435 13.89 -9.97 -4.82
CA LYS A 435 13.01 -10.74 -5.72
C LYS A 435 12.10 -9.84 -6.57
N ILE A 436 11.59 -8.74 -6.00
CA ILE A 436 10.78 -7.77 -6.75
C ILE A 436 11.60 -7.16 -7.90
N VAL A 437 12.84 -6.73 -7.63
CA VAL A 437 13.74 -6.14 -8.63
C VAL A 437 14.10 -7.16 -9.71
N GLU A 438 14.48 -8.39 -9.32
CA GLU A 438 14.77 -9.47 -10.26
C GLU A 438 13.58 -9.77 -11.19
N LYS A 439 12.37 -9.85 -10.63
CA LYS A 439 11.15 -10.06 -11.41
C LYS A 439 10.86 -8.91 -12.38
N LYS A 440 11.07 -7.66 -11.94
CA LYS A 440 10.94 -6.48 -12.82
C LYS A 440 11.85 -6.62 -14.03
N ASN A 441 13.13 -6.92 -13.80
CA ASN A 441 14.14 -7.01 -14.87
C ASN A 441 13.77 -8.11 -15.87
N HIS A 442 13.48 -9.33 -15.38
CA HIS A 442 13.08 -10.43 -16.26
C HIS A 442 11.77 -10.17 -17.02
N ALA A 443 10.76 -9.58 -16.38
CA ALA A 443 9.49 -9.26 -17.02
C ALA A 443 9.67 -8.22 -18.13
N MET A 444 10.50 -7.19 -17.88
CA MET A 444 10.80 -6.15 -18.87
C MET A 444 11.61 -6.68 -20.05
N GLU A 445 12.64 -7.49 -19.80
CA GLU A 445 13.41 -8.16 -20.85
C GLU A 445 12.51 -9.01 -21.77
N ASN A 446 11.63 -9.81 -21.16
CA ASN A 446 10.68 -10.64 -21.91
C ASN A 446 9.69 -9.80 -22.71
N LEU A 447 9.11 -8.75 -22.11
CA LEU A 447 8.14 -7.89 -22.80
C LEU A 447 8.77 -7.15 -23.99
N ILE A 448 10.00 -6.64 -23.83
CA ILE A 448 10.75 -5.97 -24.89
C ILE A 448 11.04 -6.98 -26.02
N SER A 449 11.54 -8.17 -25.70
CA SER A 449 11.82 -9.22 -26.67
C SER A 449 10.58 -9.64 -27.48
N LEU A 450 9.43 -9.81 -26.81
CA LEU A 450 8.16 -10.12 -27.47
C LEU A 450 7.74 -9.00 -28.43
N LYS A 451 7.92 -7.74 -28.03
CA LYS A 451 7.60 -6.58 -28.86
C LYS A 451 8.53 -6.44 -30.06
N GLU A 452 9.84 -6.64 -29.87
CA GLU A 452 10.85 -6.60 -30.94
C GLU A 452 10.66 -7.72 -31.98
N SER A 453 10.08 -8.83 -31.55
CA SER A 453 9.68 -9.94 -32.44
C SER A 453 8.46 -9.61 -33.31
N GLY A 454 7.87 -8.42 -33.18
CA GLY A 454 6.75 -7.94 -33.99
C GLY A 454 5.37 -8.39 -33.51
N ASN A 455 5.26 -8.98 -32.32
CA ASN A 455 3.97 -9.43 -31.77
C ASN A 455 3.08 -8.22 -31.42
N LYS A 456 1.79 -8.34 -31.74
CA LYS A 456 0.75 -7.44 -31.23
C LYS A 456 0.33 -7.87 -29.84
N ILE A 457 0.76 -7.10 -28.85
CA ILE A 457 0.51 -7.37 -27.44
C ILE A 457 -0.65 -6.50 -26.96
N ILE A 458 -1.56 -7.09 -26.19
CA ILE A 458 -2.59 -6.36 -25.43
C ILE A 458 -2.64 -6.87 -23.98
N PHE A 459 -3.02 -5.99 -23.05
CA PHE A 459 -3.31 -6.40 -21.68
C PHE A 459 -4.77 -6.87 -21.50
N TYR A 460 -5.02 -7.68 -20.48
CA TYR A 460 -6.37 -8.02 -20.02
C TYR A 460 -6.53 -7.74 -18.52
N GLY A 461 -7.47 -6.86 -18.21
CA GLY A 461 -7.83 -6.38 -16.89
C GLY A 461 -7.13 -5.06 -16.54
N ALA A 462 -7.85 -4.18 -15.85
CA ALA A 462 -7.29 -2.97 -15.25
C ALA A 462 -7.59 -2.92 -13.73
N PRO A 463 -7.21 -3.94 -12.94
CA PRO A 463 -7.37 -3.91 -11.49
C PRO A 463 -6.43 -2.86 -10.86
N ALA A 464 -6.72 -2.42 -9.63
CA ALA A 464 -5.89 -1.44 -8.90
C ALA A 464 -4.39 -1.82 -8.90
N LYS A 465 -4.09 -3.08 -8.59
CA LYS A 465 -2.73 -3.64 -8.59
C LYS A 465 -1.98 -3.51 -9.92
N ALA A 466 -2.68 -3.46 -11.05
CA ALA A 466 -2.04 -3.25 -12.35
C ALA A 466 -1.39 -1.86 -12.43
N THR A 467 -2.00 -0.85 -11.80
CA THR A 467 -1.44 0.50 -11.76
C THR A 467 -0.06 0.51 -11.10
N THR A 468 0.09 -0.13 -9.93
CA THR A 468 1.39 -0.28 -9.25
C THR A 468 2.39 -1.00 -10.13
N LEU A 469 2.01 -2.18 -10.64
CA LEU A 469 2.87 -3.03 -11.46
C LEU A 469 3.43 -2.27 -12.68
N LEU A 470 2.54 -1.65 -13.46
CA LEU A 470 2.92 -0.96 -14.69
C LEU A 470 3.77 0.29 -14.41
N ASN A 471 3.41 1.10 -13.41
CA ASN A 471 4.20 2.29 -13.05
C ASN A 471 5.58 1.91 -12.53
N TYR A 472 5.68 0.91 -11.66
CA TYR A 472 6.96 0.47 -11.11
C TYR A 472 7.88 -0.14 -12.17
N TYR A 473 7.32 -0.88 -13.13
CA TYR A 473 8.07 -1.48 -14.24
C TYR A 473 8.40 -0.46 -15.34
N GLY A 474 7.78 0.74 -15.32
CA GLY A 474 7.93 1.73 -16.38
C GLY A 474 7.19 1.37 -17.66
N ILE A 475 6.18 0.49 -17.58
CA ILE A 475 5.38 0.08 -18.74
C ILE A 475 4.32 1.13 -19.04
N ASN A 476 4.33 1.62 -20.27
CA ASN A 476 3.42 2.64 -20.76
C ASN A 476 2.90 2.30 -22.17
N SER A 477 2.09 3.19 -22.74
CA SER A 477 1.46 3.02 -24.05
C SER A 477 2.43 2.87 -25.22
N GLU A 478 3.70 3.26 -25.06
CA GLU A 478 4.72 2.99 -26.07
C GLU A 478 4.99 1.50 -26.19
N LEU A 479 4.95 0.74 -25.09
CA LEU A 479 5.13 -0.72 -25.09
C LEU A 479 3.85 -1.47 -25.43
N VAL A 480 2.75 -1.19 -24.73
CA VAL A 480 1.45 -1.84 -24.92
C VAL A 480 0.37 -0.78 -24.80
N GLU A 481 -0.36 -0.50 -25.89
CA GLU A 481 -1.26 0.65 -25.95
C GLU A 481 -2.60 0.44 -25.22
N PHE A 482 -3.06 -0.81 -25.11
CA PHE A 482 -4.42 -1.13 -24.68
C PHE A 482 -4.47 -2.19 -23.58
N THR A 483 -5.49 -2.09 -22.72
CA THR A 483 -5.95 -3.17 -21.85
C THR A 483 -7.44 -3.41 -22.01
N ILE A 484 -7.87 -4.66 -21.97
CA ILE A 484 -9.27 -5.07 -22.03
C ILE A 484 -9.88 -4.97 -20.62
N GLU A 485 -11.11 -4.49 -20.47
CA GLU A 485 -11.82 -4.51 -19.18
C GLU A 485 -13.30 -4.87 -19.36
N ASP A 486 -13.79 -5.76 -18.49
CA ASP A 486 -15.18 -6.22 -18.52
C ASP A 486 -16.10 -5.27 -17.74
N ASN A 487 -15.57 -4.45 -16.82
CA ASN A 487 -16.33 -3.41 -16.12
C ASN A 487 -16.56 -2.17 -17.00
N PRO A 488 -17.82 -1.88 -17.42
CA PRO A 488 -18.11 -0.74 -18.30
C PRO A 488 -17.78 0.63 -17.69
N LEU A 489 -17.69 0.73 -16.36
CA LEU A 489 -17.31 1.97 -15.67
C LEU A 489 -15.85 2.37 -15.91
N LYS A 490 -15.02 1.44 -16.38
CA LYS A 490 -13.59 1.66 -16.64
C LYS A 490 -13.29 1.85 -18.13
N VAL A 491 -14.11 1.31 -19.02
CA VAL A 491 -13.94 1.42 -20.48
C VAL A 491 -13.94 2.89 -20.91
N GLY A 492 -13.00 3.25 -21.79
CA GLY A 492 -12.77 4.61 -22.29
C GLY A 492 -11.82 5.45 -21.44
N LYS A 493 -11.43 4.97 -20.25
CA LYS A 493 -10.45 5.63 -19.37
C LYS A 493 -9.04 5.11 -19.64
N TYR A 494 -8.07 5.67 -18.93
CA TYR A 494 -6.67 5.32 -19.02
C TYR A 494 -6.11 4.96 -17.66
N ILE A 495 -5.18 4.02 -17.63
CA ILE A 495 -4.38 3.75 -16.43
C ILE A 495 -3.49 4.97 -16.17
N PRO A 496 -3.50 5.52 -14.93
CA PRO A 496 -2.80 6.75 -14.64
C PRO A 496 -1.28 6.60 -14.84
N ASN A 497 -0.66 7.67 -15.36
CA ASN A 497 0.76 7.78 -15.68
C ASN A 497 1.33 6.79 -16.72
N THR A 498 0.51 5.90 -17.29
CA THR A 498 0.97 4.95 -18.32
C THR A 498 0.43 5.28 -19.71
N ASN A 499 -0.62 6.10 -19.83
CA ASN A 499 -1.34 6.39 -21.08
C ASN A 499 -1.97 5.16 -21.77
N ILE A 500 -2.05 4.02 -21.07
CA ILE A 500 -2.66 2.78 -21.57
C ILE A 500 -4.18 2.93 -21.51
N GLU A 501 -4.83 2.80 -22.66
CA GLU A 501 -6.29 2.95 -22.77
C GLU A 501 -7.01 1.65 -22.37
N ILE A 502 -8.08 1.80 -21.61
CA ILE A 502 -8.97 0.71 -21.21
C ILE A 502 -10.08 0.60 -22.26
N ILE A 503 -10.10 -0.51 -23.00
CA ILE A 503 -11.04 -0.74 -24.09
C ILE A 503 -11.96 -1.92 -23.79
N ASP A 504 -13.11 -1.94 -24.47
CA ASP A 504 -13.99 -3.10 -24.46
C ASP A 504 -13.45 -4.25 -25.33
N LYS A 505 -14.08 -5.41 -25.15
CA LYS A 505 -13.74 -6.65 -25.87
C LYS A 505 -13.99 -6.53 -27.38
N GLU A 506 -15.01 -5.79 -27.80
CA GLU A 506 -15.35 -5.65 -29.23
C GLU A 506 -14.26 -4.91 -30.00
N ARG A 507 -13.69 -3.85 -29.42
CA ARG A 507 -12.55 -3.14 -29.99
C ARG A 507 -11.29 -4.00 -29.97
N ALA A 508 -11.06 -4.76 -28.90
CA ALA A 508 -9.91 -5.64 -28.79
C ALA A 508 -9.90 -6.77 -29.85
N ILE A 509 -11.05 -7.37 -30.16
CA ILE A 509 -11.17 -8.39 -31.21
C ILE A 509 -10.69 -7.85 -32.56
N LYS A 510 -11.01 -6.60 -32.88
CA LYS A 510 -10.59 -5.95 -34.14
C LYS A 510 -9.08 -5.72 -34.22
N LEU A 511 -8.38 -5.64 -33.08
CA LEU A 511 -6.93 -5.51 -33.04
C LEU A 511 -6.22 -6.82 -33.42
N ASN A 512 -6.90 -7.97 -33.25
CA ASN A 512 -6.40 -9.32 -33.49
C ASN A 512 -4.99 -9.51 -32.88
N PRO A 513 -4.87 -9.46 -31.53
CA PRO A 513 -3.59 -9.56 -30.84
C PRO A 513 -2.99 -10.97 -31.00
N ASP A 514 -1.67 -11.03 -31.02
CA ASP A 514 -0.90 -12.28 -30.98
C ASP A 514 -0.68 -12.73 -29.53
N ILE A 515 -0.67 -11.78 -28.58
CA ILE A 515 -0.44 -12.05 -27.15
C ILE A 515 -1.41 -11.24 -26.30
N VAL A 516 -2.06 -11.92 -25.36
CA VAL A 516 -2.87 -11.33 -24.29
C VAL A 516 -2.16 -11.54 -22.95
N ILE A 517 -1.62 -10.47 -22.38
CA ILE A 517 -1.00 -10.50 -21.05
C ILE A 517 -2.05 -10.14 -19.99
N VAL A 518 -2.38 -11.07 -19.11
CA VAL A 518 -3.45 -10.91 -18.12
C VAL A 518 -2.90 -10.24 -16.85
N LEU A 519 -3.27 -8.98 -16.64
CA LEU A 519 -2.92 -8.20 -15.44
C LEU A 519 -3.81 -8.56 -14.25
N ALA A 520 -5.04 -9.02 -14.50
CA ALA A 520 -5.92 -9.62 -13.50
C ALA A 520 -5.52 -11.09 -13.20
N TRP A 521 -4.25 -11.32 -12.86
CA TRP A 521 -3.62 -12.64 -12.80
C TRP A 521 -4.29 -13.64 -11.83
N ASN A 522 -5.00 -13.14 -10.81
CA ASN A 522 -5.74 -13.97 -9.85
C ASN A 522 -6.96 -14.65 -10.50
N PHE A 523 -7.38 -14.16 -11.67
CA PHE A 523 -8.42 -14.75 -12.49
C PHE A 523 -7.88 -15.31 -13.81
N PHE A 524 -6.56 -15.54 -13.92
CA PHE A 524 -5.89 -15.94 -15.17
C PHE A 524 -6.56 -17.12 -15.87
N GLU A 525 -6.80 -18.22 -15.16
CA GLU A 525 -7.42 -19.42 -15.77
C GLU A 525 -8.85 -19.17 -16.24
N VAL A 526 -9.62 -18.38 -15.47
CA VAL A 526 -11.00 -18.02 -15.84
C VAL A 526 -11.00 -17.14 -17.08
N ILE A 527 -10.19 -16.08 -17.09
CA ILE A 527 -10.05 -15.14 -18.20
C ILE A 527 -9.58 -15.87 -19.45
N LYS A 528 -8.52 -16.68 -19.33
CA LYS A 528 -7.98 -17.47 -20.44
C LYS A 528 -9.06 -18.38 -21.03
N ASN A 529 -9.74 -19.18 -20.21
CA ASN A 529 -10.72 -20.14 -20.71
C ASN A 529 -11.97 -19.46 -21.31
N GLN A 530 -12.41 -18.32 -20.79
CA GLN A 530 -13.56 -17.59 -21.34
C GLN A 530 -13.24 -16.84 -22.64
N ASN A 531 -11.97 -16.61 -22.96
CA ASN A 531 -11.57 -15.75 -24.08
C ASN A 531 -10.73 -16.47 -25.16
N LYS A 532 -10.45 -17.78 -25.02
CA LYS A 532 -9.76 -18.58 -26.06
C LYS A 532 -10.47 -18.52 -27.41
N ASP A 533 -11.79 -18.67 -27.44
CA ASP A 533 -12.56 -18.63 -28.69
C ASP A 533 -12.69 -17.20 -29.25
N VAL A 534 -12.55 -16.19 -28.38
CA VAL A 534 -12.61 -14.77 -28.75
C VAL A 534 -11.30 -14.31 -29.39
N PHE A 535 -10.16 -14.81 -28.88
CA PHE A 535 -8.82 -14.53 -29.37
C PHE A 535 -8.11 -15.84 -29.76
N PRO A 536 -8.56 -16.55 -30.82
CA PRO A 536 -8.14 -17.91 -31.13
C PRO A 536 -6.66 -18.04 -31.52
N ASN A 537 -6.04 -16.93 -31.94
CA ASN A 537 -4.64 -16.89 -32.34
C ASN A 537 -3.72 -16.33 -31.24
N ALA A 538 -4.28 -15.92 -30.10
CA ALA A 538 -3.51 -15.23 -29.07
C ALA A 538 -2.99 -16.18 -27.98
N ASP A 539 -1.72 -16.04 -27.63
CA ASP A 539 -1.16 -16.67 -26.45
C ASP A 539 -1.52 -15.86 -25.19
N PHE A 540 -2.03 -16.56 -24.16
CA PHE A 540 -2.38 -15.95 -22.88
C PHE A 540 -1.24 -16.14 -21.88
N LEU A 541 -0.66 -15.03 -21.42
CA LEU A 541 0.48 -14.99 -20.52
C LEU A 541 0.18 -14.20 -19.23
N LYS A 542 0.98 -14.41 -18.20
CA LYS A 542 1.08 -13.52 -17.04
C LYS A 542 2.32 -12.64 -17.21
N LEU A 543 2.30 -11.45 -16.64
CA LEU A 543 3.48 -10.57 -16.65
C LEU A 543 4.53 -10.96 -15.60
N ASN A 544 4.12 -11.70 -14.55
CA ASN A 544 4.89 -11.93 -13.31
C ASN A 544 5.37 -13.38 -13.11
#